data_AF-A0A7S2YFZ4-F1
#
_entry.id   AF-A0A7S2YFZ4-F1
#
_cell.length_a   1.000
_cell.length_b   1.000
_cell.length_c   1.000
_cell.angle_alpha   90.00
_cell.angle_beta   90.00
_cell.angle_gamma   90.00
#
_symmetry.space_group_name_H-M   'P 1'
#
loop_
_entity.id
_entity.type
_entity.pdbx_description
1 polymer ?
#
loop_
_entity_poly.entity_id
_entity_poly.type
_entity_poly.pdbx_seq_one_letter_code
_entity_poly.pdbx_strand_id
1 'polypeptide(L)'
;GLQQGKVFYQLPNLTQQINFLRRQYRMSVMATVGLAGCALPLPLPLASHEALTRAVLVAICSGLLCSAVAFQFFQIPGMVLSQPQFAPNKPIFFALLDALGYFGSGPVFRASGLLVDHFGAESGWLMTWILMALLLASGAVTMLKTIHPILQQQQDQQKS
;
A
#
# COMPACT_ATOMS: atom_id res chain seq x y z
N GLY A 1 8.54 -4.49 5.57
CA GLY A 1 9.36 -3.30 5.27
C GLY A 1 10.81 -3.65 4.95
N LEU A 2 11.75 -3.44 5.89
CA LEU A 2 13.19 -3.50 5.63
C LEU A 2 13.71 -4.85 5.13
N GLN A 3 13.23 -5.96 5.71
CA GLN A 3 13.61 -7.31 5.26
C GLN A 3 13.17 -7.59 3.82
N GLN A 4 11.95 -7.17 3.46
CA GLN A 4 11.45 -7.27 2.08
C GLN A 4 12.25 -6.37 1.12
N GLY A 5 12.76 -5.24 1.58
CA GLY A 5 13.71 -4.39 0.84
C GLY A 5 14.99 -5.15 0.47
N LYS A 6 15.60 -5.85 1.44
CA LYS A 6 16.79 -6.68 1.18
C LYS A 6 16.51 -7.74 0.11
N VAL A 7 15.37 -8.45 0.21
CA VAL A 7 14.96 -9.44 -0.78
C VAL A 7 14.77 -8.80 -2.15
N PHE A 8 14.14 -7.62 -2.22
CA PHE A 8 13.90 -6.92 -3.48
C PHE A 8 15.19 -6.56 -4.22
N TYR A 9 16.18 -5.99 -3.52
CA TYR A 9 17.45 -5.61 -4.14
C TYR A 9 18.36 -6.80 -4.49
N GLN A 10 18.08 -8.00 -3.95
CA GLN A 10 18.76 -9.25 -4.33
C GLN A 10 18.19 -9.89 -5.60
N LEU A 11 17.08 -9.38 -6.15
CA LEU A 11 16.48 -9.94 -7.36
C LEU A 11 17.34 -9.62 -8.60
N PRO A 12 17.71 -10.63 -9.41
CA PRO A 12 18.68 -10.47 -10.51
C PRO A 12 18.16 -9.62 -11.69
N ASN A 13 16.85 -9.65 -11.97
CA ASN A 13 16.29 -9.07 -13.19
C ASN A 13 15.13 -8.12 -12.90
N LEU A 14 15.01 -7.05 -13.71
CA LEU A 14 13.91 -6.09 -13.69
C LEU A 14 12.53 -6.75 -13.62
N THR A 15 12.31 -7.78 -14.44
CA THR A 15 11.02 -8.49 -14.49
C THR A 15 10.64 -9.07 -13.12
N GLN A 16 11.62 -9.58 -12.37
CA GLN A 16 11.38 -10.12 -11.03
C GLN A 16 11.09 -9.01 -10.01
N GLN A 17 11.82 -7.89 -10.08
CA GLN A 17 11.56 -6.72 -9.26
C GLN A 17 10.16 -6.15 -9.49
N ILE A 18 9.76 -5.98 -10.75
CA ILE A 18 8.41 -5.52 -11.11
C ILE A 18 7.34 -6.50 -10.64
N ASN A 19 7.56 -7.81 -10.80
CA ASN A 19 6.62 -8.82 -10.32
C ASN A 19 6.51 -8.83 -8.79
N PHE A 20 7.62 -8.59 -8.08
CA PHE A 20 7.61 -8.41 -6.63
C PHE A 20 6.76 -7.21 -6.23
N LEU A 21 6.96 -6.05 -6.88
CA LEU A 21 6.15 -4.84 -6.64
C LEU A 21 4.67 -5.08 -6.92
N ARG A 22 4.33 -5.69 -8.07
CA ARG A 22 2.96 -6.09 -8.41
C ARG A 22 2.34 -7.01 -7.36
N ARG A 23 3.12 -7.92 -6.78
CA ARG A 23 2.66 -8.80 -5.70
C ARG A 23 2.36 -7.99 -4.44
N GLN A 24 3.24 -7.08 -4.03
CA GLN A 24 3.01 -6.23 -2.85
C GLN A 24 1.76 -5.36 -3.00
N TYR A 25 1.58 -4.73 -4.17
CA TYR A 25 0.37 -3.94 -4.44
C TYR A 25 -0.90 -4.80 -4.43
N ARG A 26 -0.89 -5.96 -5.09
CA ARG A 26 -2.02 -6.90 -5.04
C ARG A 26 -2.34 -7.34 -3.62
N MET A 27 -1.32 -7.64 -2.80
CA MET A 27 -1.53 -7.97 -1.40
C MET A 27 -2.15 -6.81 -0.61
N SER A 28 -1.70 -5.56 -0.81
CA SER A 28 -2.32 -4.41 -0.14
C SER A 28 -3.80 -4.21 -0.55
N VAL A 29 -4.12 -4.33 -1.84
CA VAL A 29 -5.50 -4.20 -2.32
C VAL A 29 -6.37 -5.35 -1.80
N MET A 30 -5.91 -6.60 -1.93
CA MET A 30 -6.67 -7.76 -1.44
C MET A 30 -6.86 -7.74 0.08
N ALA A 31 -5.83 -7.33 0.83
CA ALA A 31 -5.94 -7.19 2.28
C ALA A 31 -6.97 -6.13 2.68
N THR A 32 -7.01 -5.00 1.95
CA THR A 32 -7.99 -3.93 2.18
C THR A 32 -9.40 -4.38 1.79
N VAL A 33 -9.56 -5.11 0.69
CA VAL A 33 -10.85 -5.74 0.33
C VAL A 33 -11.27 -6.79 1.38
N GLY A 34 -10.31 -7.52 1.95
CA GLY A 34 -10.56 -8.43 3.07
C GLY A 34 -11.07 -7.70 4.32
N LEU A 35 -10.52 -6.53 4.65
CA LEU A 35 -11.03 -5.66 5.72
C LEU A 35 -12.46 -5.16 5.42
N ALA A 36 -12.74 -4.81 4.15
CA ALA A 36 -14.10 -4.49 3.73
C ALA A 36 -15.05 -5.68 3.96
N GLY A 37 -14.64 -6.90 3.58
CA GLY A 37 -15.40 -8.12 3.82
C GLY A 37 -15.64 -8.42 5.31
N CYS A 38 -14.72 -8.02 6.20
CA CYS A 38 -14.90 -8.18 7.65
C CYS A 38 -16.00 -7.27 8.23
N ALA A 39 -16.40 -6.22 7.51
CA ALA A 39 -17.53 -5.37 7.89
C ALA A 39 -18.90 -5.97 7.54
N LEU A 40 -18.93 -7.09 6.79
CA LEU A 40 -20.17 -7.78 6.42
C LEU A 40 -20.56 -8.87 7.45
N PRO A 41 -21.86 -9.19 7.57
CA PRO A 41 -22.33 -10.35 8.34
C PRO A 41 -21.62 -11.64 7.87
N LEU A 42 -21.06 -12.39 8.81
CA LEU A 42 -20.43 -13.68 8.51
C LEU A 42 -21.52 -14.73 8.22
N PRO A 43 -21.27 -15.70 7.33
CA PRO A 43 -22.25 -16.75 7.06
C PRO A 43 -22.49 -17.62 8.31
N LEU A 44 -23.72 -18.14 8.44
CA LEU A 44 -24.24 -18.92 9.58
C LEU A 44 -23.29 -19.94 10.24
N PRO A 45 -22.48 -20.75 9.53
CA PRO A 45 -21.55 -21.70 10.18
C PRO A 45 -20.40 -21.04 10.97
N LEU A 46 -20.13 -19.75 10.76
CA LEU A 46 -19.09 -18.98 11.45
C LEU A 46 -19.68 -18.05 12.54
N ALA A 47 -21.01 -18.02 12.68
CA ALA A 47 -21.71 -17.12 13.60
C ALA A 47 -21.50 -17.47 15.09
N SER A 48 -21.21 -18.74 15.41
CA SER A 48 -21.00 -19.19 16.80
C SER A 48 -19.73 -18.61 17.46
N HIS A 49 -18.77 -18.14 16.66
CA HIS A 49 -17.54 -17.47 17.11
C HIS A 49 -17.29 -16.15 16.37
N GLU A 50 -18.36 -15.48 15.93
CA GLU A 50 -18.32 -14.35 15.00
C GLU A 50 -17.30 -13.27 15.40
N ALA A 51 -17.31 -12.85 16.68
CA ALA A 51 -16.43 -11.80 17.18
C ALA A 51 -14.95 -12.20 17.13
N LEU A 52 -14.61 -13.43 17.55
CA LEU A 52 -13.23 -13.92 17.55
C LEU A 52 -12.72 -14.11 16.11
N THR A 53 -13.53 -14.72 15.25
CA THR A 53 -13.17 -14.93 13.84
C THR A 53 -12.94 -13.60 13.12
N ARG A 54 -13.82 -12.60 13.33
CA ARG A 54 -13.61 -11.26 12.79
C ARG A 54 -12.34 -10.61 13.30
N ALA A 55 -12.09 -10.66 14.61
CA ALA A 55 -10.89 -10.07 15.19
C ALA A 55 -9.60 -10.67 14.59
N VAL A 56 -9.57 -12.00 14.42
CA VAL A 56 -8.45 -12.70 13.79
C VAL A 56 -8.29 -12.30 12.31
N LEU A 57 -9.38 -12.26 11.54
CA LEU A 57 -9.33 -11.84 10.14
C LEU A 57 -8.87 -10.39 9.99
N VAL A 58 -9.39 -9.48 10.82
CA VAL A 58 -8.97 -8.07 10.85
C VAL A 58 -7.48 -7.97 11.20
N ALA A 59 -7.00 -8.73 12.18
CA ALA A 59 -5.58 -8.72 12.55
C ALA A 59 -4.68 -9.22 11.39
N ILE A 60 -5.08 -10.31 10.72
CA ILE A 60 -4.34 -10.85 9.57
C ILE A 60 -4.34 -9.87 8.41
N CYS A 61 -5.51 -9.37 8.00
CA CYS A 61 -5.63 -8.43 6.88
C CYS A 61 -4.90 -7.12 7.17
N SER A 62 -5.03 -6.56 8.37
CA SER A 62 -4.30 -5.36 8.78
C SER A 62 -2.79 -5.60 8.79
N GLY A 63 -2.33 -6.75 9.31
CA GLY A 63 -0.92 -7.12 9.30
C GLY A 63 -0.35 -7.24 7.89
N LEU A 64 -1.09 -7.87 6.96
CA LEU A 64 -0.70 -7.98 5.56
C LEU A 64 -0.67 -6.60 4.87
N LEU A 65 -1.68 -5.77 5.10
CA LEU A 65 -1.76 -4.42 4.57
C LEU A 65 -0.58 -3.56 5.07
N CYS A 66 -0.36 -3.52 6.38
CA CYS A 66 0.75 -2.78 7.00
C CYS A 66 2.10 -3.27 6.48
N SER A 67 2.29 -4.58 6.33
CA SER A 67 3.53 -5.15 5.79
C SER A 67 3.80 -4.68 4.35
N ALA A 68 2.78 -4.71 3.49
CA ALA A 68 2.87 -4.28 2.10
C ALA A 68 3.08 -2.77 1.97
N VAL A 69 2.34 -1.96 2.72
CA VAL A 69 2.46 -0.50 2.73
C VAL A 69 3.80 -0.06 3.31
N ALA A 70 4.31 -0.70 4.37
CA ALA A 70 5.62 -0.39 4.93
C ALA A 70 6.75 -0.61 3.91
N PHE A 71 6.66 -1.65 3.08
CA PHE A 71 7.61 -1.80 1.97
C PHE A 71 7.56 -0.59 1.03
N GLN A 72 6.35 -0.21 0.59
CA GLN A 72 6.16 0.93 -0.33
C GLN A 72 6.72 2.22 0.28
N PHE A 73 6.36 2.52 1.52
CA PHE A 73 6.78 3.72 2.23
C PHE A 73 8.30 3.83 2.39
N PHE A 74 8.98 2.74 2.76
CA PHE A 74 10.43 2.79 3.02
C PHE A 74 11.29 2.63 1.76
N GLN A 75 10.83 1.86 0.78
CA GLN A 75 11.69 1.47 -0.34
C GLN A 75 11.49 2.36 -1.57
N ILE A 76 10.27 2.80 -1.85
CA ILE A 76 9.97 3.57 -3.08
C ILE A 76 10.67 4.94 -3.10
N PRO A 77 10.61 5.77 -2.03
CA PRO A 77 11.35 7.03 -2.02
C PRO A 77 12.85 6.82 -2.25
N GLY A 78 13.43 5.77 -1.65
CA GLY A 78 14.83 5.41 -1.87
C GLY A 78 15.15 5.11 -3.33
N MET A 79 14.28 4.39 -4.04
CA MET A 79 14.45 4.10 -5.47
C MET A 79 14.38 5.36 -6.34
N VAL A 80 13.44 6.26 -6.06
CA VAL A 80 13.29 7.50 -6.83
C VAL A 80 14.46 8.44 -6.56
N LEU A 81 14.85 8.60 -5.30
CA LEU A 81 15.92 9.52 -4.88
C LEU A 81 17.32 9.02 -5.24
N SER A 82 17.49 7.76 -5.64
CA SER A 82 18.79 7.28 -6.13
C SER A 82 19.17 7.88 -7.49
N GLN A 83 18.22 8.49 -8.20
CA GLN A 83 18.47 9.09 -9.51
C GLN A 83 19.42 10.29 -9.40
N PRO A 84 20.40 10.44 -10.31
CA PRO A 84 21.42 11.51 -10.24
C PRO A 84 20.82 12.92 -10.16
N GLN A 85 19.71 13.15 -10.85
CA GLN A 85 18.99 14.43 -10.89
C GLN A 85 18.48 14.91 -9.52
N PHE A 86 18.28 13.99 -8.56
CA PHE A 86 17.80 14.32 -7.22
C PHE A 86 18.92 14.39 -6.18
N ALA A 87 20.16 13.99 -6.52
CA ALA A 87 21.29 13.92 -5.60
C ALA A 87 21.54 15.19 -4.75
N PRO A 88 21.56 16.43 -5.32
CA PRO A 88 21.85 17.62 -4.53
C PRO A 88 20.70 18.02 -3.59
N ASN A 89 19.47 17.61 -3.88
CA ASN A 89 18.26 18.08 -3.20
C ASN A 89 17.49 16.96 -2.49
N LYS A 90 18.12 15.79 -2.24
CA LYS A 90 17.46 14.62 -1.63
C LYS A 90 16.64 14.94 -0.37
N PRO A 91 17.14 15.73 0.60
CA PRO A 91 16.38 16.04 1.82
C PRO A 91 15.10 16.82 1.52
N ILE A 92 15.16 17.76 0.57
CA ILE A 92 14.02 18.60 0.16
C ILE A 92 12.94 17.73 -0.47
N PHE A 93 13.32 16.82 -1.38
CA PHE A 93 12.37 15.89 -1.99
C PHE A 93 11.77 14.91 -0.98
N PHE A 94 12.56 14.44 -0.01
CA PHE A 94 12.03 13.57 1.04
C PHE A 94 11.01 14.29 1.92
N ALA A 95 11.30 15.53 2.33
CA ALA A 95 10.36 16.36 3.07
C ALA A 95 9.09 16.68 2.25
N LEU A 96 9.22 16.91 0.94
CA LEU A 96 8.08 17.11 0.05
C LEU A 96 7.20 15.86 -0.04
N LEU A 97 7.78 14.67 -0.17
CA LEU A 97 7.03 13.41 -0.20
C LEU A 97 6.29 13.18 1.12
N ASP A 98 6.92 13.46 2.25
CA ASP A 98 6.30 13.35 3.57
C ASP A 98 5.14 14.34 3.74
N ALA A 99 5.35 15.61 3.33
CA ALA A 99 4.31 16.62 3.33
C ALA A 99 3.12 16.22 2.43
N LEU A 100 3.37 15.69 1.23
CA LEU A 100 2.32 15.18 0.34
C LEU A 100 1.56 14.01 0.97
N GLY A 101 2.25 13.12 1.68
CA GLY A 101 1.62 12.04 2.44
C GLY A 101 0.69 12.58 3.53
N TYR A 102 1.18 13.52 4.34
CA TYR A 102 0.41 14.16 5.40
C TYR A 102 -0.82 14.89 4.85
N PHE A 103 -0.63 15.83 3.91
CA PHE A 103 -1.72 16.61 3.33
C PHE A 103 -2.68 15.78 2.49
N GLY A 104 -2.20 14.73 1.81
CA GLY A 104 -3.04 13.81 1.05
C GLY A 104 -3.88 12.91 1.95
N SER A 105 -3.38 12.52 3.12
CA SER A 105 -4.11 11.67 4.07
C SER A 105 -5.29 12.39 4.74
N GLY A 106 -5.19 13.70 4.96
CA GLY A 106 -6.24 14.48 5.63
C GLY A 106 -7.62 14.38 4.97
N PRO A 107 -7.76 14.70 3.67
CA PRO A 107 -9.02 14.54 2.94
C PRO A 107 -9.55 13.11 2.94
N VAL A 108 -8.64 12.13 2.88
CA VAL A 108 -8.99 10.70 2.94
C VAL A 108 -9.64 10.36 4.29
N PHE A 109 -8.99 10.71 5.41
CA PHE A 109 -9.56 10.45 6.73
C PHE A 109 -10.86 11.22 6.97
N ARG A 110 -10.96 12.46 6.46
CA ARG A 110 -12.21 13.23 6.52
C ARG A 110 -13.33 12.55 5.74
N ALA A 111 -13.06 12.07 4.54
CA ALA A 111 -14.04 11.35 3.73
C ALA A 111 -14.50 10.06 4.45
N SER A 112 -13.58 9.32 5.04
CA SER A 112 -13.90 8.13 5.85
C SER A 112 -14.81 8.48 7.03
N GLY A 113 -14.52 9.56 7.76
CA GLY A 113 -15.38 10.04 8.86
C GLY A 113 -16.80 10.36 8.39
N LEU A 114 -16.93 11.11 7.29
CA LEU A 114 -18.23 11.44 6.70
C LEU A 114 -19.01 10.21 6.23
N LEU A 115 -18.33 9.19 5.69
CA LEU A 115 -18.97 7.93 5.29
C LEU A 115 -19.50 7.15 6.49
N VAL A 116 -18.72 7.08 7.58
CA VAL A 116 -19.14 6.43 8.83
C VAL A 116 -20.31 7.16 9.49
N ASP A 117 -20.27 8.49 9.52
CA ASP A 117 -21.33 9.30 10.11
C ASP A 117 -22.64 9.22 9.30
N HIS A 118 -22.56 9.20 7.96
CA HIS A 118 -23.75 9.24 7.10
C HIS A 118 -24.42 7.88 6.90
N PHE A 119 -23.64 6.81 6.73
CA PHE A 119 -24.15 5.46 6.44
C PHE A 119 -24.24 4.55 7.67
N GLY A 120 -23.84 5.05 8.84
CA GLY A 120 -23.75 4.28 10.08
C GLY A 120 -22.46 3.44 10.17
N ALA A 121 -22.21 2.87 11.33
CA ALA A 121 -20.94 2.20 11.63
C ALA A 121 -20.63 1.04 10.65
N GLU A 122 -21.55 0.10 10.46
CA GLU A 122 -21.28 -1.10 9.66
C GLU A 122 -21.07 -0.78 8.17
N SER A 123 -22.04 -0.09 7.56
CA SER A 123 -21.98 0.28 6.13
C SER A 123 -20.93 1.34 5.83
N GLY A 124 -20.70 2.27 6.75
CA GLY A 124 -19.71 3.33 6.57
C GLY A 124 -18.26 2.82 6.65
N TRP A 125 -17.95 1.87 7.54
CA TRP A 125 -16.64 1.21 7.56
C TRP A 125 -16.40 0.36 6.30
N LEU A 126 -17.43 -0.36 5.81
CA LEU A 126 -17.36 -1.06 4.53
C LEU A 126 -16.98 -0.11 3.39
N MET A 127 -17.71 1.00 3.24
CA MET A 127 -17.46 2.00 2.20
C MET A 127 -16.07 2.63 2.33
N THR A 128 -15.61 2.87 3.56
CA THR A 128 -14.27 3.38 3.83
C THR A 128 -13.18 2.42 3.33
N TRP A 129 -13.29 1.13 3.64
CA TRP A 129 -12.32 0.14 3.16
C TRP A 129 -12.36 -0.03 1.64
N ILE A 130 -13.53 0.04 1.02
CA ILE A 130 -13.66 0.04 -0.45
C ILE A 130 -12.97 1.26 -1.05
N LEU A 131 -13.20 2.46 -0.51
CA LEU A 131 -12.51 3.68 -0.93
C LEU A 131 -10.99 3.51 -0.84
N MET A 132 -10.49 2.94 0.27
CA MET A 132 -9.05 2.71 0.44
C MET A 132 -8.51 1.71 -0.58
N ALA A 133 -9.25 0.64 -0.86
CA ALA A 133 -8.86 -0.35 -1.87
C ALA A 133 -8.78 0.28 -3.27
N LEU A 134 -9.72 1.17 -3.62
CA LEU A 134 -9.71 1.90 -4.90
C LEU A 134 -8.53 2.87 -5.00
N LEU A 135 -8.25 3.63 -3.93
CA LEU A 135 -7.09 4.53 -3.90
C LEU A 135 -5.79 3.74 -4.02
N LEU A 136 -5.62 2.65 -3.27
CA LEU A 136 -4.44 1.79 -3.37
C LEU A 136 -4.31 1.15 -4.76
N ALA A 137 -5.41 0.73 -5.39
CA ALA A 137 -5.38 0.17 -6.73
C ALA A 137 -4.98 1.23 -7.78
N SER A 138 -5.55 2.43 -7.71
CA SER A 138 -5.18 3.54 -8.60
C SER A 138 -3.70 3.95 -8.40
N GLY A 139 -3.25 4.05 -7.15
CA GLY A 139 -1.87 4.33 -6.78
C GLY A 139 -0.93 3.25 -7.31
N ALA A 140 -1.29 1.97 -7.19
CA ALA A 140 -0.53 0.86 -7.72
C ALA A 140 -0.36 0.93 -9.24
N VAL A 141 -1.43 1.22 -9.98
CA VAL A 141 -1.38 1.33 -11.45
C VAL A 141 -0.46 2.48 -11.87
N THR A 142 -0.61 3.65 -11.27
CA THR A 142 0.22 4.81 -11.57
C THR A 142 1.68 4.54 -11.21
N MET A 143 1.93 4.04 -10.00
CA MET A 143 3.27 3.81 -9.50
C MET A 143 4.03 2.72 -10.28
N LEU A 144 3.36 1.63 -10.67
CA LEU A 144 3.99 0.58 -11.47
C LEU A 144 4.38 1.07 -12.86
N LYS A 145 3.61 2.00 -13.45
CA LYS A 145 3.97 2.63 -14.72
C LYS A 145 5.17 3.56 -14.55
N THR A 146 5.21 4.34 -13.49
CA THR A 146 6.28 5.32 -13.23
C THR A 146 7.59 4.69 -12.76
N ILE A 147 7.54 3.61 -11.97
CA ILE A 147 8.74 2.99 -11.40
C ILE A 147 9.52 2.13 -12.40
N HIS A 148 8.83 1.62 -13.43
CA HIS A 148 9.46 0.79 -14.46
C HIS A 148 10.68 1.45 -15.14
N PRO A 149 10.59 2.67 -15.69
CA PRO A 149 11.74 3.33 -16.28
C PRO A 149 12.85 3.63 -15.26
N ILE A 150 12.50 3.93 -14.00
CA ILE A 150 13.46 4.22 -12.93
C ILE A 150 14.31 2.98 -12.63
N LEU A 151 13.68 1.80 -12.52
CA LEU A 151 14.37 0.55 -12.27
C LEU A 151 15.22 0.11 -13.48
N GLN A 152 14.75 0.36 -14.71
CA GLN A 152 15.57 0.13 -15.92
C GLN A 152 16.86 0.95 -15.86
N GLN A 153 16.76 2.25 -15.62
CA GLN A 153 17.92 3.13 -15.51
C GLN A 153 18.91 2.70 -14.42
N GLN A 154 18.41 2.24 -13.26
CA GLN A 154 19.27 1.72 -12.19
C GLN A 154 20.03 0.45 -12.59
N GLN A 155 19.37 -0.48 -13.30
CA GLN A 155 20.04 -1.70 -13.77
C GLN A 155 21.11 -1.40 -14.82
N ASP A 156 20.86 -0.44 -15.70
CA ASP A 156 21.82 -0.04 -16.72
C ASP A 156 23.04 0.65 -16.10
N GLN A 157 22.84 1.48 -15.08
CA GLN A 157 23.93 2.11 -14.31
C GLN A 157 24.79 1.10 -13.53
N GLN A 158 24.25 -0.04 -13.11
CA GLN A 158 25.01 -1.08 -12.42
C GLN A 158 25.88 -1.93 -13.36
N LYS A 159 25.59 -1.92 -14.66
CA LYS A 159 26.34 -2.68 -15.68
C LYS A 159 27.46 -1.87 -16.33
N SER A 160 27.41 -0.54 -16.21
CA SER A 160 28.45 0.39 -16.68
C SER A 160 29.54 0.57 -15.63
#